data_AF-A0A953QF80-F1
#
_entry.id   AF-A0A953QF80-F1
#
_cell.length_a   1.000
_cell.length_b   1.000
_cell.length_c   1.000
_cell.angle_alpha   90.00
_cell.angle_beta   90.00
_cell.angle_gamma   90.00
#
_symmetry.space_group_name_H-M   'P 1'
#
loop_
_entity.id
_entity.type
_entity.pdbx_description
1 polymer ?
#
loop_
_entity_poly.entity_id
_entity_poly.type
_entity_poly.pdbx_seq_one_letter_code
_entity_poly.pdbx_strand_id
1 'polypeptide(L)'
;MSLLLKCPVLRNTFVILVGFGFTLTSVGQQPQQPQVKVNVLNVCSPSAEEQKQIASALERIPQRAAFSQDFEIDRGRSILDQSPDFLQAGQNAQMASAAGTSDWVRIRREFPVPVPFATVQYSFSRDPKSMVETLVFRVRDPKDLLLIAIEDSASAVTTPANMLATDTPTARIKLERFGQSSIVLARCSGTEGSAPPDQSAYEPLFQKASGIAAKYRGLLGVRRTVPEELVRVGTANKQAGSRMQKKNSAAGKPK
;
A
#
# COMPACT_ATOMS: atom_id res chain seq x y z
N MET A 1 9.69 -0.88 77.44
CA MET A 1 10.20 -2.04 76.69
C MET A 1 9.18 -2.39 75.62
N SER A 2 9.65 -2.49 74.37
CA SER A 2 9.07 -2.94 73.08
C SER A 2 7.67 -3.61 73.11
N LEU A 3 6.77 -3.46 72.14
CA LEU A 3 6.92 -3.70 70.69
C LEU A 3 5.71 -3.11 69.90
N LEU A 4 5.94 -2.76 68.63
CA LEU A 4 4.95 -2.49 67.56
C LEU A 4 4.07 -3.73 67.23
N LEU A 5 2.81 -3.53 66.76
CA LEU A 5 2.28 -4.08 65.48
C LEU A 5 0.78 -3.73 65.16
N LYS A 6 0.57 -3.14 63.96
CA LYS A 6 -0.46 -3.30 62.89
C LYS A 6 -1.98 -3.62 63.16
N CYS A 7 -2.84 -2.70 62.68
CA CYS A 7 -4.08 -2.73 61.82
C CYS A 7 -5.00 -3.98 61.69
N PRO A 8 -6.22 -3.87 61.09
CA PRO A 8 -7.39 -2.97 61.27
C PRO A 8 -8.74 -3.79 61.32
N VAL A 9 -9.93 -3.14 61.20
CA VAL A 9 -11.21 -3.63 60.55
C VAL A 9 -12.53 -3.33 61.32
N LEU A 10 -13.51 -2.80 60.54
CA LEU A 10 -14.98 -2.76 60.68
C LEU A 10 -15.64 -1.87 61.76
N ARG A 11 -16.68 -1.11 61.38
CA ARG A 11 -18.10 -1.56 61.55
C ARG A 11 -19.14 -0.52 61.10
N ASN A 12 -19.90 -0.95 60.09
CA ASN A 12 -21.30 -0.66 59.70
C ASN A 12 -22.19 0.23 60.60
N THR A 13 -22.91 1.16 59.95
CA THR A 13 -24.24 1.63 60.39
C THR A 13 -25.17 1.83 59.19
N PHE A 14 -26.37 1.27 59.27
CA PHE A 14 -27.47 1.34 58.30
C PHE A 14 -28.58 2.23 58.88
N VAL A 15 -29.11 3.16 58.10
CA VAL A 15 -30.39 3.86 58.39
C VAL A 15 -31.18 4.00 57.08
N ILE A 16 -32.47 3.69 57.14
CA ILE A 16 -33.48 3.67 56.08
C ILE A 16 -34.22 5.03 56.06
N LEU A 17 -34.55 5.56 54.87
CA LEU A 17 -35.75 6.41 54.68
C LEU A 17 -36.17 6.53 53.21
N VAL A 18 -37.44 6.88 53.03
CA VAL A 18 -38.36 6.58 51.93
C VAL A 18 -38.47 7.72 50.90
N GLY A 19 -38.60 7.35 49.61
CA GLY A 19 -39.45 7.99 48.60
C GLY A 19 -38.98 9.30 47.94
N PHE A 20 -38.81 9.30 46.62
CA PHE A 20 -39.44 10.21 45.64
C PHE A 20 -38.96 9.84 44.24
N GLY A 21 -39.90 9.71 43.29
CA GLY A 21 -39.60 9.36 41.91
C GLY A 21 -38.80 10.44 41.20
N PHE A 22 -37.69 10.02 40.59
CA PHE A 22 -37.03 10.75 39.51
C PHE A 22 -36.74 9.75 38.39
N THR A 23 -37.48 9.89 37.31
CA THR A 23 -37.14 9.29 36.02
C THR A 23 -35.81 9.88 35.56
N LEU A 24 -34.74 9.08 35.63
CA LEU A 24 -33.49 9.39 34.95
C LEU A 24 -33.73 9.25 33.44
N THR A 25 -34.02 10.35 32.76
CA THR A 25 -33.84 10.42 31.31
C THR A 25 -32.34 10.35 31.04
N SER A 26 -31.87 9.18 30.63
CA SER A 26 -30.55 9.04 30.00
C SER A 26 -30.51 9.97 28.78
N VAL A 27 -29.75 11.06 28.86
CA VAL A 27 -29.35 11.81 27.67
C VAL A 27 -28.39 10.90 26.92
N GLY A 28 -28.92 10.18 25.93
CA GLY A 28 -28.09 9.50 24.94
C GLY A 28 -27.26 10.58 24.25
N GLN A 29 -25.95 10.56 24.47
CA GLN A 29 -25.03 11.25 23.58
C GLN A 29 -25.29 10.69 22.18
N GLN A 30 -25.88 11.51 21.31
CA GLN A 30 -25.92 11.21 19.89
C GLN A 30 -24.47 10.91 19.48
N PRO A 31 -24.19 9.77 18.84
CA PRO A 31 -22.87 9.52 18.31
C PRO A 31 -22.57 10.63 17.31
N GLN A 32 -21.69 11.56 17.69
CA GLN A 32 -21.14 12.53 16.77
C GLN A 32 -20.47 11.71 15.67
N GLN A 33 -21.06 11.76 14.47
CA GLN A 33 -20.46 11.12 13.30
C GLN A 33 -19.04 11.68 13.20
N PRO A 34 -18.00 10.81 13.19
CA PRO A 34 -16.63 11.28 13.13
C PRO A 34 -16.48 12.13 11.88
N GLN A 35 -16.08 13.40 12.07
CA GLN A 35 -15.80 14.29 10.95
C GLN A 35 -14.57 13.76 10.22
N VAL A 36 -14.80 13.00 9.16
CA VAL A 36 -13.74 12.53 8.28
C VAL A 36 -13.27 13.72 7.45
N LYS A 37 -12.17 14.35 7.86
CA LYS A 37 -11.50 15.36 7.05
C LYS A 37 -10.84 14.66 5.85
N VAL A 38 -11.55 14.65 4.72
CA VAL A 38 -11.02 14.16 3.44
C VAL A 38 -10.09 15.21 2.88
N ASN A 39 -8.77 15.03 3.02
CA ASN A 39 -7.79 15.81 2.27
C ASN A 39 -7.82 15.32 0.82
N VAL A 40 -8.55 16.03 -0.03
CA VAL A 40 -8.56 15.78 -1.48
C VAL A 40 -7.17 16.11 -2.02
N LEU A 41 -6.38 15.08 -2.32
CA LEU A 41 -5.09 15.24 -2.99
C LEU A 41 -5.34 15.65 -4.44
N ASN A 42 -4.93 16.86 -4.83
CA ASN A 42 -4.90 17.24 -6.23
C ASN A 42 -3.74 16.53 -6.93
N VAL A 43 -4.00 15.32 -7.43
CA VAL A 43 -2.98 14.44 -8.04
C VAL A 43 -2.67 14.80 -9.50
N CYS A 44 -3.55 15.54 -10.17
CA CYS A 44 -3.47 15.81 -11.60
C CYS A 44 -2.75 17.12 -11.93
N SER A 45 -2.84 18.10 -11.04
CA SER A 45 -2.25 19.42 -11.24
C SER A 45 -1.53 19.91 -9.98
N PRO A 46 -0.41 19.28 -9.60
CA PRO A 46 0.37 19.72 -8.45
C PRO A 46 0.91 21.14 -8.69
N SER A 47 0.96 21.92 -7.61
CA SER A 47 1.47 23.29 -7.60
C SER A 47 2.93 23.36 -8.05
N ALA A 48 3.39 24.55 -8.47
CA ALA A 48 4.78 24.74 -8.88
C ALA A 48 5.80 24.40 -7.78
N GLU A 49 5.43 24.59 -6.51
CA GLU A 49 6.26 24.21 -5.37
C GLU A 49 6.33 22.68 -5.22
N GLU A 50 5.21 21.99 -5.35
CA GLU A 50 5.17 20.52 -5.35
C GLU A 50 5.97 19.92 -6.52
N GLN A 51 5.93 20.54 -7.70
CA GLN A 51 6.75 20.14 -8.86
C GLN A 51 8.26 20.23 -8.55
N LYS A 52 8.71 21.31 -7.91
CA LYS A 52 10.11 21.46 -7.50
C LYS A 52 10.52 20.40 -6.48
N GLN A 53 9.63 20.07 -5.55
CA GLN A 53 9.89 19.01 -4.55
C GLN A 53 9.98 17.64 -5.22
N ILE A 54 9.11 17.33 -6.19
CA ILE A 54 9.21 16.12 -7.01
C ILE A 54 10.54 16.08 -7.77
N ALA A 55 10.89 17.16 -8.47
CA ALA A 55 12.13 17.24 -9.23
C ALA A 55 13.36 17.00 -8.33
N SER A 56 13.45 17.70 -7.19
CA SER A 56 14.54 17.55 -6.22
C SER A 56 14.60 16.15 -5.62
N ALA A 57 13.45 15.53 -5.33
CA ALA A 57 13.41 14.17 -4.81
C ALA A 57 13.94 13.15 -5.84
N LEU A 58 13.52 13.27 -7.10
CA LEU A 58 13.99 12.39 -8.18
C LEU A 58 15.50 12.55 -8.46
N GLU A 59 16.07 13.74 -8.25
CA GLU A 59 17.51 13.99 -8.40
C GLU A 59 18.38 13.30 -7.37
N ARG A 60 17.85 13.08 -6.17
CA ARG A 60 18.58 12.41 -5.10
C ARG A 60 18.75 10.92 -5.38
N ILE A 61 17.90 10.33 -6.22
CA ILE A 61 17.93 8.89 -6.52
C ILE A 61 19.24 8.52 -7.20
N PRO A 62 20.03 7.58 -6.63
CA PRO A 62 21.32 7.20 -7.18
C PRO A 62 21.19 6.67 -8.60
N GLN A 63 21.97 7.26 -9.51
CA GLN A 63 22.04 6.82 -10.90
C GLN A 63 22.91 5.57 -11.06
N ARG A 64 23.92 5.37 -10.22
CA ARG A 64 24.70 4.14 -10.19
C ARG A 64 24.56 3.57 -8.79
N ALA A 65 23.76 2.52 -8.65
CA ALA A 65 23.55 1.86 -7.38
C ALA A 65 24.47 0.66 -7.27
N ALA A 66 25.33 0.65 -6.26
CA ALA A 66 25.88 -0.59 -5.71
C ALA A 66 24.97 -0.99 -4.55
N PHE A 67 24.46 -2.21 -4.58
CA PHE A 67 23.65 -2.76 -3.49
C PHE A 67 24.53 -3.57 -2.54
N SER A 68 24.08 -3.72 -1.30
CA SER A 68 24.59 -4.75 -0.40
C SER A 68 24.44 -6.14 -1.03
N GLN A 69 25.28 -7.08 -0.60
CA GLN A 69 25.23 -8.47 -1.09
C GLN A 69 23.90 -9.15 -0.75
N ASP A 70 23.37 -8.85 0.44
CA ASP A 70 22.10 -9.40 0.92
C ASP A 70 20.91 -8.79 0.18
N PHE A 71 19.92 -9.65 -0.10
CA PHE A 71 18.69 -9.26 -0.76
C PHE A 71 17.54 -10.18 -0.41
N GLU A 72 16.33 -9.65 -0.57
CA GLU A 72 15.08 -10.33 -0.25
C GLU A 72 14.22 -10.39 -1.52
N ILE A 73 13.70 -11.58 -1.82
CA ILE A 73 12.68 -11.79 -2.86
C ILE A 73 11.52 -12.52 -2.23
N ASP A 74 10.42 -11.81 -2.08
CA ASP A 74 9.16 -12.36 -1.60
C ASP A 74 8.20 -12.56 -2.76
N ARG A 75 7.28 -13.51 -2.59
CA ARG A 75 6.19 -13.75 -3.53
C ARG A 75 4.99 -14.28 -2.78
N GLY A 76 3.80 -13.98 -3.27
CA GLY A 76 2.59 -14.44 -2.63
C GLY A 76 1.34 -14.24 -3.47
N ARG A 77 0.23 -14.64 -2.87
CA ARG A 77 -1.12 -14.41 -3.37
C ARG A 77 -1.93 -13.76 -2.25
N SER A 78 -2.55 -12.64 -2.57
CA SER A 78 -3.52 -11.96 -1.72
C SER A 78 -4.93 -12.31 -2.20
N ILE A 79 -5.84 -12.55 -1.26
CA ILE A 79 -7.25 -12.84 -1.53
C ILE A 79 -8.06 -11.86 -0.68
N LEU A 80 -8.90 -11.06 -1.33
CA LEU A 80 -9.86 -10.20 -0.66
C LEU A 80 -11.23 -10.87 -0.70
N ASP A 81 -11.60 -11.53 0.41
CA ASP A 81 -12.87 -12.28 0.54
C ASP A 81 -14.09 -11.37 0.79
N GLN A 82 -13.90 -10.09 1.12
CA GLN A 82 -14.99 -9.16 1.43
C GLN A 82 -14.67 -7.75 0.91
N SER A 83 -15.60 -7.15 0.17
CA SER A 83 -15.70 -5.70 0.05
C SER A 83 -16.29 -5.17 1.36
N PRO A 84 -15.55 -4.40 2.17
CA PRO A 84 -16.11 -3.87 3.41
C PRO A 84 -17.29 -2.94 3.12
N ASP A 85 -18.39 -3.07 3.86
CA ASP A 85 -19.60 -2.25 3.68
C ASP A 85 -19.34 -0.72 3.75
N PHE A 86 -18.24 -0.29 4.39
CA PHE A 86 -17.86 1.13 4.45
C PHE A 86 -17.46 1.72 3.08
N LEU A 87 -17.18 0.91 2.05
CA LEU A 87 -16.91 1.38 0.70
C LEU A 87 -18.19 1.69 -0.11
N GLN A 88 -19.39 1.39 0.42
CA GLN A 88 -20.66 1.69 -0.26
C GLN A 88 -21.08 3.17 -0.12
N ALA A 89 -20.60 3.86 0.90
CA ALA A 89 -20.91 5.28 1.14
C ALA A 89 -19.96 6.19 0.33
N GLY A 90 -20.16 6.23 -0.98
CA GLY A 90 -19.35 7.04 -1.90
C GLY A 90 -19.35 6.47 -3.31
N GLN A 91 -20.53 6.28 -3.89
CA GLN A 91 -20.70 5.79 -5.26
C GLN A 91 -20.11 6.82 -6.24
N ASN A 92 -18.85 6.59 -6.64
CA ASN A 92 -18.23 6.97 -7.91
C ASN A 92 -16.88 6.26 -8.16
N ALA A 93 -16.47 5.28 -7.33
CA ALA A 93 -15.35 4.41 -7.64
C ALA A 93 -15.90 3.06 -8.14
N GLN A 94 -15.76 2.78 -9.45
CA GLN A 94 -15.91 1.43 -9.98
C GLN A 94 -14.86 0.50 -9.35
N MET A 95 -15.13 -0.04 -8.16
CA MET A 95 -14.28 -1.01 -7.48
C MET A 95 -15.11 -2.10 -6.82
N ALA A 96 -14.76 -3.35 -7.17
CA ALA A 96 -15.11 -4.63 -6.54
C ALA A 96 -16.52 -5.21 -6.76
N SER A 97 -16.64 -6.10 -7.75
CA SER A 97 -17.61 -7.20 -7.77
C SER A 97 -16.94 -8.50 -8.24
N ALA A 98 -15.92 -8.94 -7.52
CA ALA A 98 -15.43 -10.32 -7.45
C ALA A 98 -14.43 -10.37 -6.30
N ALA A 99 -14.37 -11.49 -5.57
CA ALA A 99 -13.27 -11.75 -4.62
C ALA A 99 -11.93 -11.45 -5.32
N GLY A 100 -11.25 -10.41 -4.85
CA GLY A 100 -10.08 -9.86 -5.54
C GLY A 100 -8.88 -10.75 -5.24
N THR A 101 -8.47 -11.58 -6.20
CA THR A 101 -7.23 -12.35 -6.07
C THR A 101 -6.10 -11.63 -6.80
N SER A 102 -4.96 -11.42 -6.15
CA SER A 102 -3.77 -10.82 -6.74
C SER A 102 -2.53 -11.66 -6.46
N ASP A 103 -1.79 -12.03 -7.49
CA ASP A 103 -0.45 -12.62 -7.36
C ASP A 103 0.58 -11.49 -7.34
N TRP A 104 1.58 -11.57 -6.46
CA TRP A 104 2.59 -10.52 -6.34
C TRP A 104 3.99 -11.07 -6.10
N VAL A 105 4.98 -10.27 -6.49
CA VAL A 105 6.41 -10.46 -6.26
C VAL A 105 7.00 -9.16 -5.75
N ARG A 106 7.90 -9.24 -4.77
CA ARG A 106 8.60 -8.10 -4.18
C ARG A 106 10.09 -8.40 -4.11
N ILE A 107 10.90 -7.47 -4.61
CA ILE A 107 12.36 -7.53 -4.57
C ILE A 107 12.81 -6.35 -3.72
N ARG A 108 13.58 -6.61 -2.66
CA ARG A 108 14.16 -5.57 -1.82
C ARG A 108 15.68 -5.69 -1.81
N ARG A 109 16.33 -4.54 -2.02
CA ARG A 109 17.78 -4.37 -1.90
C ARG A 109 18.07 -3.26 -0.91
N GLU A 110 19.20 -3.38 -0.24
CA GLU A 110 19.70 -2.34 0.66
C GLU A 110 20.80 -1.54 -0.01
N PHE A 111 20.81 -0.24 0.26
CA PHE A 111 21.91 0.62 -0.16
C PHE A 111 22.98 0.66 0.95
N PRO A 112 24.27 0.69 0.59
CA PRO A 112 25.34 0.91 1.55
C PRO A 112 25.36 2.38 2.01
N VAL A 113 25.98 2.62 3.16
CA VAL A 113 26.37 3.97 3.60
C VAL A 113 27.48 4.48 2.65
N PRO A 114 27.48 5.76 2.24
CA PRO A 114 26.69 6.90 2.74
C PRO A 114 25.48 7.29 1.86
N VAL A 115 24.90 6.36 1.08
CA VAL A 115 23.74 6.68 0.22
C VAL A 115 22.55 7.14 1.09
N PRO A 116 21.83 8.22 0.72
CA PRO A 116 20.75 8.79 1.54
C PRO A 116 19.51 7.89 1.68
N PHE A 117 19.42 6.84 0.86
CA PHE A 117 18.36 5.84 0.93
C PHE A 117 18.83 4.64 1.75
N ALA A 118 17.92 4.06 2.52
CA ALA A 118 18.14 2.79 3.20
C ALA A 118 17.90 1.61 2.25
N THR A 119 16.78 1.63 1.53
CA THR A 119 16.33 0.51 0.70
C THR A 119 15.73 0.98 -0.61
N VAL A 120 15.86 0.15 -1.63
CA VAL A 120 14.98 0.16 -2.80
C VAL A 120 14.14 -1.11 -2.80
N GLN A 121 12.84 -0.95 -2.98
CA GLN A 121 11.89 -2.04 -3.07
C GLN A 121 11.15 -1.93 -4.39
N TYR A 122 11.17 -3.00 -5.16
CA TYR A 122 10.35 -3.17 -6.34
C TYR A 122 9.24 -4.16 -6.02
N SER A 123 8.00 -3.84 -6.36
CA SER A 123 6.87 -4.76 -6.27
C SER A 123 6.13 -4.81 -7.60
N PHE A 124 5.71 -6.02 -7.97
CA PHE A 124 4.84 -6.27 -9.10
C PHE A 124 3.65 -7.08 -8.62
N SER A 125 2.44 -6.60 -8.90
CA SER A 125 1.20 -7.33 -8.62
C SER A 125 0.39 -7.47 -9.89
N ARG A 126 -0.29 -8.61 -10.04
CA ARG A 126 -1.26 -8.84 -11.11
C ARG A 126 -2.56 -9.38 -10.54
N ASP A 127 -3.66 -8.89 -11.05
CA ASP A 127 -4.98 -9.44 -10.84
C ASP A 127 -5.64 -9.68 -12.23
N PRO A 128 -6.89 -10.18 -12.30
CA PRO A 128 -7.54 -10.43 -13.59
C PRO A 128 -7.79 -9.20 -14.46
N LYS A 129 -7.70 -7.98 -13.91
CA LYS A 129 -8.02 -6.72 -14.59
C LYS A 129 -6.77 -5.89 -14.90
N SER A 130 -5.82 -5.83 -13.97
CA SER A 130 -4.64 -4.99 -14.10
C SER A 130 -3.36 -5.65 -13.58
N MET A 131 -2.25 -5.09 -14.04
CA MET A 131 -0.92 -5.31 -13.52
C MET A 131 -0.38 -3.97 -13.05
N VAL A 132 0.27 -3.96 -11.90
CA VAL A 132 0.82 -2.75 -11.28
C VAL A 132 2.26 -3.04 -10.88
N GLU A 133 3.16 -2.16 -11.26
CA GLU A 133 4.51 -2.14 -10.72
C GLU A 133 4.76 -0.88 -9.89
N THR A 134 5.49 -1.04 -8.81
CA THR A 134 5.83 0.07 -7.91
C THR A 134 7.29 -0.06 -7.50
N LEU A 135 8.03 1.02 -7.70
CA LEU A 135 9.41 1.19 -7.25
C LEU A 135 9.44 2.21 -6.11
N VAL A 136 9.90 1.78 -4.94
CA VAL A 136 9.91 2.58 -3.71
C VAL A 136 11.35 2.75 -3.21
N PHE A 137 11.74 4.00 -2.99
CA PHE A 137 12.99 4.37 -2.34
C PHE A 137 12.70 4.89 -0.94
N ARG A 138 13.18 4.19 0.09
CA ARG A 138 13.01 4.60 1.49
C ARG A 138 14.22 5.41 1.96
N VAL A 139 13.98 6.60 2.49
CA VAL A 139 15.03 7.47 3.04
C VAL A 139 15.55 6.87 4.36
N ARG A 140 16.87 6.93 4.58
CA ARG A 140 17.52 6.35 5.76
C ARG A 140 17.19 7.09 7.05
N ASP A 141 17.42 8.40 7.05
CA ASP A 141 17.20 9.29 8.19
C ASP A 141 16.19 10.38 7.80
N PRO A 142 14.88 10.03 7.73
CA PRO A 142 13.88 10.94 7.20
C PRO A 142 13.65 12.10 8.18
N LYS A 143 13.93 13.32 7.71
CA LYS A 143 13.46 14.54 8.37
C LYS A 143 12.05 14.89 7.87
N ASP A 144 11.98 15.23 6.58
CA ASP A 144 10.73 15.63 5.94
C ASP A 144 10.22 14.57 4.96
N LEU A 145 11.11 13.98 4.14
CA LEU A 145 10.77 12.97 3.13
C LEU A 145 11.00 11.55 3.68
N LEU A 146 9.96 10.73 3.68
CA LEU A 146 10.00 9.34 4.13
C LEU A 146 10.35 8.38 2.99
N LEU A 147 9.66 8.51 1.86
CA LEU A 147 9.89 7.69 0.68
C LEU A 147 9.47 8.39 -0.61
N ILE A 148 10.02 7.88 -1.70
CA ILE A 148 9.64 8.20 -3.08
C ILE A 148 9.07 6.92 -3.68
N ALA A 149 7.85 6.95 -4.20
CA ALA A 149 7.25 5.87 -4.95
C ALA A 149 7.02 6.29 -6.40
N ILE A 150 7.40 5.42 -7.33
CA ILE A 150 7.21 5.54 -8.77
C ILE A 150 6.40 4.33 -9.20
N GLU A 151 5.26 4.57 -9.83
CA GLU A 151 4.30 3.52 -10.16
C GLU A 151 3.87 3.60 -11.62
N ASP A 152 3.64 2.42 -12.17
CA ASP A 152 3.03 2.25 -13.47
C ASP A 152 2.05 1.07 -13.45
N SER A 153 1.10 1.08 -14.38
CA SER A 153 0.07 0.07 -14.49
C SER A 153 -0.26 -0.26 -15.94
N ALA A 154 -0.61 -1.51 -16.20
CA ALA A 154 -1.07 -1.97 -17.50
C ALA A 154 -2.29 -2.89 -17.35
N SER A 155 -3.03 -3.09 -18.45
CA SER A 155 -4.12 -4.05 -18.49
C SER A 155 -3.62 -5.49 -18.34
N ALA A 156 -4.36 -6.34 -17.62
CA ALA A 156 -4.04 -7.76 -17.46
C ALA A 156 -4.15 -8.60 -18.77
N VAL A 157 -4.58 -7.98 -19.88
CA VAL A 157 -4.60 -8.63 -21.20
C VAL A 157 -3.18 -8.90 -21.73
N THR A 158 -2.17 -8.15 -21.27
CA THR A 158 -0.75 -8.44 -21.57
C THR A 158 -0.13 -9.40 -20.56
N THR A 159 1.04 -9.96 -20.87
CA THR A 159 1.78 -10.83 -19.94
C THR A 159 2.72 -10.00 -19.06
N PRO A 160 3.08 -10.45 -17.83
CA PRO A 160 4.07 -9.77 -17.01
C PRO A 160 5.42 -9.57 -17.72
N ALA A 161 5.85 -10.57 -18.51
CA ALA A 161 7.08 -10.46 -19.30
C ALA A 161 6.99 -9.34 -20.36
N ASN A 162 5.85 -9.22 -21.04
CA ASN A 162 5.64 -8.20 -22.05
C ASN A 162 5.59 -6.80 -21.42
N MET A 163 4.83 -6.60 -20.33
CA MET A 163 4.75 -5.31 -19.63
C MET A 163 6.16 -4.82 -19.22
N LEU A 164 6.95 -5.71 -18.61
CA LEU A 164 8.30 -5.38 -18.13
C LEU A 164 9.33 -5.20 -19.26
N ALA A 165 9.07 -5.75 -20.44
CA ALA A 165 9.91 -5.57 -21.63
C ALA A 165 9.63 -4.26 -22.36
N THR A 166 8.39 -3.76 -22.33
CA THR A 166 7.99 -2.54 -23.05
C THR A 166 8.42 -1.24 -22.38
N ASP A 167 8.97 -1.30 -21.16
CA ASP A 167 9.34 -0.13 -20.36
C ASP A 167 8.25 0.95 -20.37
N THR A 168 7.03 0.56 -20.01
CA THR A 168 5.87 1.45 -20.01
C THR A 168 6.16 2.71 -19.19
N PRO A 169 5.73 3.90 -19.67
CA PRO A 169 6.00 5.17 -19.00
C PRO A 169 5.32 5.21 -17.63
N THR A 170 6.03 5.76 -16.65
CA THR A 170 5.47 5.98 -15.30
C THR A 170 4.17 6.78 -15.37
N ALA A 171 3.16 6.27 -14.68
CA ALA A 171 1.85 6.89 -14.56
C ALA A 171 1.71 7.70 -13.26
N ARG A 172 2.48 7.39 -12.20
CA ARG A 172 2.34 8.04 -10.89
C ARG A 172 3.66 8.18 -10.14
N ILE A 173 3.83 9.31 -9.47
CA ILE A 173 4.94 9.65 -8.58
C ILE A 173 4.33 10.11 -7.26
N LYS A 174 4.77 9.53 -6.14
CA LYS A 174 4.34 9.92 -4.79
C LYS A 174 5.56 10.21 -3.92
N LEU A 175 5.54 11.35 -3.25
CA LEU A 175 6.43 11.66 -2.13
C LEU A 175 5.63 11.54 -0.84
N GLU A 176 6.04 10.63 0.03
CA GLU A 176 5.47 10.52 1.36
C GLU A 176 6.33 11.30 2.34
N ARG A 177 5.69 12.13 3.17
CA ARG A 177 6.37 13.08 4.05
C ARG A 177 5.97 12.88 5.51
N PHE A 178 6.91 13.10 6.42
CA PHE A 178 6.67 13.01 7.85
C PHE A 178 5.92 14.27 8.33
N GLY A 179 4.79 14.09 9.03
CA GLY A 179 4.00 15.20 9.58
C GLY A 179 3.34 16.13 8.54
N GLN A 180 3.41 15.82 7.25
CA GLN A 180 2.86 16.63 6.16
C GLN A 180 2.03 15.76 5.19
N SER A 181 1.19 16.40 4.38
CA SER A 181 0.50 15.71 3.27
C SER A 181 1.50 15.11 2.28
N SER A 182 1.14 13.97 1.69
CA SER A 182 1.91 13.44 0.55
C SER A 182 1.78 14.38 -0.64
N ILE A 183 2.83 14.44 -1.46
CA ILE A 183 2.77 15.07 -2.78
C ILE A 183 2.59 13.95 -3.80
N VAL A 184 1.64 14.11 -4.71
CA VAL A 184 1.37 13.11 -5.74
C VAL A 184 1.24 13.82 -7.09
N LEU A 185 1.89 13.24 -8.10
CA LEU A 185 1.68 13.56 -9.50
C LEU A 185 1.26 12.27 -10.19
N ALA A 186 0.09 12.27 -10.83
CA ALA A 186 -0.42 11.14 -11.58
C ALA A 186 -0.89 11.58 -12.97
N ARG A 187 -0.72 10.72 -13.97
CA ARG A 187 -1.35 10.89 -15.27
C ARG A 187 -2.85 10.72 -15.11
N CYS A 188 -3.61 11.74 -15.47
CA CYS A 188 -5.06 11.73 -15.27
C CYS A 188 -5.79 11.62 -16.60
N SER A 189 -6.71 10.66 -16.69
CA SER A 189 -7.70 10.61 -17.76
C SER A 189 -8.74 11.70 -17.55
N GLY A 190 -9.38 12.16 -18.63
CA GLY A 190 -10.59 12.96 -18.51
C GLY A 190 -11.69 12.17 -17.79
N THR A 191 -12.55 12.85 -17.05
CA THR A 191 -13.84 12.28 -16.61
C THR A 191 -14.77 12.10 -17.81
N GLU A 192 -15.76 11.21 -17.73
CA GLU A 192 -16.70 10.95 -18.84
C GLU A 192 -17.24 12.27 -19.43
N GLY A 193 -17.02 12.48 -20.74
CA GLY A 193 -17.44 13.67 -21.47
C GLY A 193 -16.49 14.88 -21.41
N SER A 194 -15.36 14.80 -20.69
CA SER A 194 -14.36 15.88 -20.60
C SER A 194 -13.01 15.48 -21.20
N ALA A 195 -12.31 16.45 -21.78
CA ALA A 195 -10.93 16.23 -22.20
C ALA A 195 -10.02 15.96 -20.98
N PRO A 196 -8.98 15.14 -21.12
CA PRO A 196 -7.95 15.02 -20.09
C PRO A 196 -7.36 16.39 -19.72
N PRO A 197 -7.00 16.62 -18.45
CA PRO A 197 -6.30 17.83 -18.07
C PRO A 197 -4.97 17.93 -18.83
N ASP A 198 -4.58 19.15 -19.23
CA ASP A 198 -3.26 19.37 -19.83
C ASP A 198 -2.18 19.15 -18.77
N GLN A 199 -1.32 18.17 -19.04
CA GLN A 199 -0.20 17.77 -18.18
C GLN A 199 1.16 17.94 -18.87
N SER A 200 1.22 18.67 -19.99
CA SER A 200 2.44 18.89 -20.77
C SER A 200 3.60 19.45 -19.93
N ALA A 201 3.30 20.36 -18.99
CA ALA A 201 4.29 20.93 -18.07
C ALA A 201 4.95 19.88 -17.13
N TYR A 202 4.27 18.76 -16.86
CA TYR A 202 4.75 17.70 -15.97
C TYR A 202 5.51 16.59 -16.72
N GLU A 203 5.50 16.61 -18.06
CA GLU A 203 6.12 15.56 -18.87
C GLU A 203 7.61 15.34 -18.55
N PRO A 204 8.44 16.37 -18.30
CA PRO A 204 9.83 16.15 -17.88
C PRO A 204 9.97 15.34 -16.58
N LEU A 205 9.03 15.49 -15.64
CA LEU A 205 9.02 14.72 -14.38
C LEU A 205 8.66 13.26 -14.65
N PHE A 206 7.66 13.00 -15.50
CA PHE A 206 7.30 11.64 -15.90
C PHE A 206 8.42 10.96 -16.68
N GLN A 207 9.09 11.66 -17.60
CA GLN A 207 10.23 11.11 -18.35
C GLN A 207 11.39 10.74 -17.41
N LYS A 208 11.71 11.62 -16.45
CA LYS A 208 12.74 11.35 -15.44
C LYS A 208 12.40 10.14 -14.57
N ALA A 209 11.16 10.06 -14.09
CA ALA A 209 10.68 8.92 -13.30
C ALA A 209 10.69 7.62 -14.10
N SER A 210 10.27 7.66 -15.38
CA SER A 210 10.29 6.51 -16.29
C SER A 210 11.72 6.01 -16.53
N GLY A 211 12.68 6.92 -16.72
CA GLY A 211 14.10 6.59 -16.84
C GLY A 211 14.66 5.93 -15.56
N ILE A 212 14.25 6.40 -14.38
CA ILE A 212 14.60 5.78 -13.10
C ILE A 212 13.99 4.38 -13.00
N ALA A 213 12.70 4.22 -13.30
CA ALA A 213 12.02 2.92 -13.28
C ALA A 213 12.71 1.91 -14.20
N ALA A 214 12.91 2.25 -15.47
CA ALA A 214 13.57 1.39 -16.46
C ALA A 214 14.98 0.99 -16.02
N LYS A 215 15.76 1.94 -15.49
CA LYS A 215 17.09 1.65 -14.95
C LYS A 215 17.05 0.66 -13.79
N TYR A 216 16.18 0.88 -12.82
CA TYR A 216 16.08 0.02 -11.64
C TYR A 216 15.47 -1.34 -11.96
N ARG A 217 14.60 -1.47 -12.99
CA ARG A 217 14.22 -2.78 -13.54
C ARG A 217 15.45 -3.58 -13.97
N GLY A 218 16.41 -2.93 -14.63
CA GLY A 218 17.69 -3.53 -15.02
C GLY A 218 18.56 -3.91 -13.82
N LEU A 219 18.82 -2.95 -12.92
CA LEU A 219 19.67 -3.16 -11.74
C LEU A 219 19.16 -4.24 -10.79
N LEU A 220 17.83 -4.38 -10.67
CA LEU A 220 17.19 -5.38 -9.81
C LEU A 220 16.92 -6.71 -10.52
N GLY A 221 17.25 -6.84 -11.81
CA GLY A 221 16.99 -8.05 -12.59
C GLY A 221 15.50 -8.39 -12.72
N VAL A 222 14.63 -7.37 -12.70
CA VAL A 222 13.16 -7.51 -12.63
C VAL A 222 12.59 -8.29 -13.80
N ARG A 223 13.04 -7.99 -15.02
CA ARG A 223 12.52 -8.60 -16.27
C ARG A 223 12.65 -10.12 -16.29
N ARG A 224 13.64 -10.66 -15.58
CA ARG A 224 13.86 -12.10 -15.44
C ARG A 224 13.18 -12.64 -14.17
N THR A 225 13.47 -12.01 -13.04
CA THR A 225 13.06 -12.50 -11.72
C THR A 225 11.54 -12.51 -11.54
N VAL A 226 10.84 -11.44 -11.94
CA VAL A 226 9.40 -11.31 -11.67
C VAL A 226 8.58 -12.37 -12.40
N PRO A 227 8.72 -12.58 -13.72
CA PRO A 227 8.01 -13.66 -14.40
C PRO A 227 8.31 -15.05 -13.81
N GLU A 228 9.58 -15.34 -13.49
CA GLU A 228 9.99 -16.61 -12.88
C GLU A 228 9.31 -16.86 -11.53
N GLU A 229 9.30 -15.86 -10.64
CA GLU A 229 8.67 -15.99 -9.31
C GLU A 229 7.14 -16.06 -9.40
N LEU A 230 6.50 -15.33 -10.33
CA LEU A 230 5.05 -15.41 -10.56
C LEU A 230 4.61 -16.80 -11.06
N VAL A 231 5.44 -17.47 -11.86
CA VAL A 231 5.19 -18.86 -12.26
C VAL A 231 5.18 -19.77 -11.04
N ARG A 232 6.11 -19.56 -10.09
CA ARG A 232 6.19 -20.36 -8.84
C ARG A 232 4.96 -20.15 -7.94
N VAL A 233 4.41 -18.94 -7.88
CA VAL A 233 3.14 -18.70 -7.19
C VAL A 233 2.01 -19.51 -7.84
N GLY A 234 1.92 -19.50 -9.16
CA GLY A 234 0.92 -20.25 -9.91
C GLY A 234 1.02 -21.77 -9.74
N THR A 235 2.23 -22.33 -9.71
CA THR A 235 2.44 -23.78 -9.55
C THR A 235 2.18 -24.26 -8.12
N ALA A 236 2.59 -23.50 -7.10
CA ALA A 236 2.31 -23.81 -5.70
C ALA A 236 0.79 -23.93 -5.43
N ASN A 237 -0.01 -23.06 -6.05
CA ASN A 237 -1.46 -23.09 -5.92
C ASN A 237 -2.10 -24.34 -6.56
N LYS A 238 -1.61 -24.77 -7.73
CA LYS A 238 -2.08 -26.00 -8.38
C LYS A 238 -1.78 -27.24 -7.54
N GLN A 239 -0.63 -27.28 -6.89
CA GLN A 239 -0.24 -28.39 -6.02
C GLN A 239 -1.03 -28.42 -4.70
N ALA A 240 -1.34 -27.26 -4.12
CA ALA A 240 -2.21 -27.17 -2.95
C ALA A 240 -3.65 -27.66 -3.25
N GLY A 241 -4.21 -27.25 -4.39
CA GLY A 241 -5.55 -27.67 -4.83
C GLY A 241 -5.65 -29.18 -5.08
N SER A 242 -4.65 -29.78 -5.74
CA SER A 242 -4.65 -31.22 -6.03
C SER A 242 -4.46 -32.07 -4.77
N ARG A 243 -3.65 -31.61 -3.80
CA ARG A 243 -3.49 -32.28 -2.50
C ARG A 243 -4.79 -32.25 -1.67
N MET A 244 -5.52 -31.14 -1.73
CA MET A 244 -6.81 -31.00 -1.05
C MET A 244 -7.89 -31.89 -1.69
N GLN A 245 -7.96 -31.94 -3.03
CA GLN A 245 -8.86 -32.86 -3.74
C GLN A 245 -8.55 -34.33 -3.42
N LYS A 246 -7.27 -34.73 -3.44
CA LYS A 246 -6.86 -36.10 -3.10
C LYS A 246 -7.22 -36.49 -1.66
N LYS A 247 -7.13 -35.55 -0.70
CA LYS A 247 -7.53 -35.78 0.69
C LYS A 247 -9.04 -36.00 0.83
N ASN A 248 -9.85 -35.24 0.07
CA ASN A 248 -11.31 -35.38 0.09
C ASN A 248 -11.78 -36.65 -0.64
N SER A 249 -11.11 -37.06 -1.73
CA SER A 249 -11.41 -38.34 -2.40
C SER A 249 -11.03 -39.57 -1.58
N ALA A 250 -10.01 -39.47 -0.71
CA ALA A 250 -9.59 -40.56 0.18
C ALA A 250 -10.48 -40.71 1.43
N ALA A 251 -11.16 -39.63 1.86
CA ALA A 251 -12.08 -39.65 2.99
C ALA A 251 -13.51 -40.14 2.64
N GLY A 252 -13.83 -40.24 1.35
CA GLY A 252 -15.17 -40.60 0.86
C GLY A 252 -15.38 -42.05 0.44
N LYS A 253 -14.48 -42.99 0.79
CA LYS A 253 -14.64 -44.40 0.45
C LYS A 253 -15.19 -45.18 1.67
N PRO A 254 -16.51 -45.45 1.76
CA PRO A 254 -17.02 -46.35 2.77
C PRO A 254 -16.50 -47.77 2.48
N LYS A 255 -16.10 -48.48 3.54
CA LYS A 255 -15.83 -49.92 3.51
C LYS A 255 -17.14 -50.69 3.46
#